data_AF-A0A183HU48-F1
#
_entry.id   AF-A0A183HU48-F1
#
_cell.length_a   1.000
_cell.length_b   1.000
_cell.length_c   1.000
_cell.angle_alpha   90.00
_cell.angle_beta   90.00
_cell.angle_gamma   90.00
#
_symmetry.space_group_name_H-M   'P 1'
#
loop_
_entity.id
_entity.type
_entity.pdbx_description
1 polymer ?
#
loop_
_entity_poly.entity_id
_entity_poly.type
_entity_poly.pdbx_seq_one_letter_code
_entity_poly.pdbx_strand_id
1 'polypeptide(L)'
;MDGKQHQALVTPGGDASIKDIIVNLFGARFEKGTILDIIQQEPDESVCALYGISDHLKFDDIRITGYISSCVHGHGRSTADRQFVYFNKRPVDYAKLCRIANEVYQQYNRGQYCMLILFVDVPPGMFF
;
A
#
# COMPACT_ATOMS: atom_id res chain seq x y z
N MET A 1 -22.33 26.02 21.70
CA MET A 1 -21.59 25.11 22.61
C MET A 1 -20.92 24.08 21.72
N ASP A 2 -19.68 24.34 21.30
CA ASP A 2 -18.95 23.43 20.41
C ASP A 2 -18.43 22.25 21.22
N GLY A 3 -19.21 21.17 21.22
CA GLY A 3 -18.83 19.90 21.84
C GLY A 3 -17.67 19.30 21.06
N LYS A 4 -16.49 19.23 21.71
CA LYS A 4 -15.30 18.57 21.16
C LYS A 4 -15.64 17.10 20.91
N GLN A 5 -15.83 16.73 19.65
CA GLN A 5 -16.15 15.37 19.27
C GLN A 5 -14.89 14.51 19.46
N HIS A 6 -14.94 13.59 20.43
CA HIS A 6 -13.86 12.65 20.67
C HIS A 6 -14.08 11.43 19.78
N GLN A 7 -13.19 11.21 18.81
CA GLN A 7 -13.20 9.97 18.02
C GLN A 7 -12.37 8.93 18.77
N ALA A 8 -13.04 7.94 19.36
CA ALA A 8 -12.36 6.79 19.94
C ALA A 8 -11.72 5.96 18.80
N LEU A 9 -10.40 5.76 18.86
CA LEU A 9 -9.70 4.86 17.95
C LEU A 9 -9.99 3.43 18.39
N VAL A 10 -10.88 2.75 17.66
CA VAL A 10 -11.25 1.35 17.90
C VAL A 10 -11.10 0.62 16.58
N THR A 11 -10.41 -0.52 16.59
CA THR A 11 -10.48 -1.45 15.45
C THR A 11 -11.84 -2.15 15.52
N PRO A 12 -12.65 -2.15 14.44
CA PRO A 12 -13.99 -2.74 14.45
C PRO A 12 -14.03 -4.21 14.91
N GLY A 13 -12.89 -4.93 14.85
CA GLY A 13 -12.77 -6.31 15.32
C GLY A 13 -13.57 -7.29 14.46
N GLY A 14 -13.53 -8.58 14.82
CA GLY A 14 -14.27 -9.62 14.13
C GLY A 14 -13.90 -9.75 12.64
N ASP A 15 -14.92 -9.80 11.79
CA ASP A 15 -14.80 -10.05 10.35
C ASP A 15 -14.63 -8.76 9.51
N ALA A 16 -14.24 -7.64 10.13
CA ALA A 16 -14.05 -6.38 9.43
C ALA A 16 -12.94 -6.50 8.37
N SER A 17 -13.21 -6.01 7.17
CA SER A 17 -12.20 -6.00 6.12
C SER A 17 -11.09 -4.98 6.44
N ILE A 18 -9.92 -5.15 5.84
CA ILE A 18 -8.82 -4.18 5.99
C ILE A 18 -9.26 -2.79 5.46
N LYS A 19 -10.11 -2.73 4.43
CA LYS A 19 -10.71 -1.47 3.96
C LYS A 19 -11.56 -0.81 5.05
N ASP A 20 -12.37 -1.56 5.77
CA ASP A 20 -13.16 -1.03 6.90
C ASP A 20 -12.25 -0.53 8.02
N ILE A 21 -11.17 -1.25 8.31
CA ILE A 21 -10.17 -0.84 9.30
C ILE A 21 -9.50 0.48 8.89
N ILE A 22 -9.08 0.61 7.61
CA ILE A 22 -8.48 1.85 7.09
C ILE A 22 -9.44 3.04 7.25
N VAL A 23 -10.71 2.88 6.84
CA VAL A 23 -11.73 3.92 6.94
C VAL A 23 -11.96 4.32 8.40
N ASN A 24 -12.04 3.36 9.31
CA ASN A 24 -12.21 3.62 10.74
C ASN A 24 -11.01 4.32 11.38
N LEU A 25 -9.78 3.87 11.10
CA LEU A 25 -8.55 4.42 11.69
C LEU A 25 -8.25 5.83 11.19
N PHE A 26 -8.50 6.10 9.91
CA PHE A 26 -8.03 7.31 9.27
C PHE A 26 -9.14 8.29 8.86
N GLY A 27 -10.40 7.94 9.15
CA GLY A 27 -11.57 8.79 9.04
C GLY A 27 -12.31 8.69 7.70
N ALA A 28 -13.54 9.21 7.68
CA ALA A 28 -14.49 9.14 6.57
C ALA A 28 -14.06 9.84 5.25
N ARG A 29 -12.83 10.37 5.18
CA ARG A 29 -12.26 10.96 3.96
C ARG A 29 -11.94 9.91 2.89
N PHE A 30 -11.97 8.63 3.24
CA PHE A 30 -11.86 7.52 2.29
C PHE A 30 -13.25 7.17 1.76
N GLU A 31 -13.73 7.99 0.81
CA GLU A 31 -14.92 7.68 0.03
C GLU A 31 -14.69 6.45 -0.87
N LYS A 32 -15.77 5.88 -1.39
CA LYS A 32 -15.69 4.76 -2.34
C LYS A 32 -14.80 5.13 -3.54
N GLY A 33 -13.78 4.32 -3.82
CA GLY A 33 -12.82 4.57 -4.90
C GLY A 33 -11.58 5.38 -4.48
N THR A 34 -11.49 5.83 -3.23
CA THR A 34 -10.28 6.46 -2.68
C THR A 34 -9.18 5.42 -2.41
N ILE A 35 -9.57 4.19 -2.06
CA ILE A 35 -8.65 3.08 -1.79
C ILE A 35 -8.87 2.02 -2.86
N LEU A 36 -7.78 1.64 -3.53
CA LEU A 36 -7.75 0.66 -4.61
C LEU A 36 -7.01 -0.59 -4.13
N ASP A 37 -7.42 -1.74 -4.66
CA ASP A 37 -6.69 -3.00 -4.45
C ASP A 37 -5.43 -3.00 -5.30
N ILE A 38 -4.32 -3.47 -4.74
CA ILE A 38 -3.11 -3.74 -5.51
C ILE A 38 -3.32 -5.04 -6.28
N ILE A 39 -3.26 -4.95 -7.61
CA ILE A 39 -3.38 -6.09 -8.52
C ILE A 39 -1.96 -6.47 -8.94
N GLN A 40 -1.49 -7.63 -8.48
CA GLN A 40 -0.21 -8.18 -8.92
C GLN A 40 -0.24 -8.48 -10.42
N GLN A 41 0.86 -8.14 -11.10
CA GLN A 41 1.10 -8.43 -12.51
C GLN A 41 2.55 -8.90 -12.66
N GLU A 42 2.81 -9.75 -13.64
CA GLU A 42 4.18 -10.10 -14.01
C GLU A 42 4.89 -8.87 -14.60
N PRO A 43 6.18 -8.66 -14.29
CA PRO A 43 6.95 -7.59 -14.93
C PRO A 43 7.05 -7.82 -16.43
N ASP A 44 6.80 -6.78 -17.22
CA ASP A 44 6.97 -6.84 -18.67
C ASP A 44 8.46 -6.91 -19.08
N GLU A 45 8.70 -7.21 -20.36
CA GLU A 45 10.06 -7.33 -20.91
C GLU A 45 10.91 -6.07 -20.71
N SER A 46 10.29 -4.89 -20.75
CA SER A 46 10.99 -3.61 -20.60
C SER A 46 11.46 -3.39 -19.16
N VAL A 47 10.62 -3.76 -18.18
CA VAL A 47 10.97 -3.74 -16.75
C VAL A 47 12.04 -4.78 -16.46
N CYS A 48 11.92 -6.00 -17.01
CA CYS A 48 12.93 -7.04 -16.83
C CYS A 48 14.29 -6.61 -17.39
N ALA A 49 14.33 -6.02 -18.59
CA ALA A 49 15.57 -5.50 -19.19
C ALA A 49 16.18 -4.37 -18.36
N LEU A 50 15.37 -3.45 -17.82
CA LEU A 50 15.83 -2.34 -16.99
C LEU A 50 16.54 -2.81 -15.71
N TYR A 51 16.06 -3.91 -15.11
CA TYR A 51 16.61 -4.47 -13.88
C TYR A 51 17.53 -5.68 -14.09
N GLY A 52 17.84 -6.04 -15.34
CA GLY A 52 18.73 -7.15 -15.68
C GLY A 52 18.19 -8.52 -15.25
N ILE A 53 16.87 -8.71 -15.29
CA ILE A 53 16.19 -9.95 -14.88
C ILE A 53 16.00 -10.83 -16.11
N SER A 54 16.63 -12.01 -16.11
CA SER A 54 16.56 -12.99 -17.20
C SER A 54 15.70 -14.23 -16.88
N ASP A 55 15.29 -14.40 -15.64
CA ASP A 55 14.59 -15.58 -15.13
C ASP A 55 13.30 -15.18 -14.44
N HIS A 56 12.18 -15.37 -15.13
CA HIS A 56 10.85 -14.98 -14.69
C HIS A 56 10.29 -15.91 -13.61
N LEU A 57 10.80 -17.14 -13.48
CA LEU A 57 10.34 -18.12 -12.47
C LEU A 57 10.54 -17.62 -11.04
N LYS A 58 11.41 -16.62 -10.85
CA LYS A 58 11.67 -16.00 -9.55
C LYS A 58 10.47 -15.24 -8.98
N PHE A 59 9.46 -14.95 -9.79
CA PHE A 59 8.28 -14.20 -9.36
C PHE A 59 7.12 -15.09 -8.89
N ASP A 60 7.08 -16.36 -9.33
CA ASP A 60 5.97 -17.30 -9.07
C ASP A 60 5.75 -17.56 -7.57
N ASP A 61 6.85 -17.52 -6.82
CA ASP A 61 6.88 -17.74 -5.39
C ASP A 61 6.54 -16.50 -4.55
N ILE A 62 6.44 -15.32 -5.18
CA ILE A 62 6.18 -14.06 -4.50
C ILE A 62 4.72 -13.69 -4.70
N ARG A 63 3.98 -13.51 -3.61
CA ARG A 63 2.62 -13.00 -3.65
C ARG A 63 2.57 -11.60 -3.08
N ILE A 64 2.06 -10.65 -3.87
CA ILE A 64 1.88 -9.27 -3.47
C ILE A 64 0.39 -8.95 -3.46
N THR A 65 -0.10 -8.48 -2.32
CA THR A 65 -1.47 -7.97 -2.18
C THR A 65 -1.46 -6.70 -1.35
N GLY A 66 -2.57 -5.98 -1.31
CA GLY A 66 -2.68 -4.82 -0.46
C GLY A 66 -3.57 -3.74 -1.03
N TYR A 67 -3.37 -2.54 -0.52
CA TYR A 67 -4.20 -1.39 -0.79
C TYR A 67 -3.35 -0.16 -1.03
N ILE A 68 -3.77 0.68 -1.97
CA ILE A 68 -3.13 1.96 -2.26
C ILE A 68 -4.19 3.05 -2.43
N SER A 69 -3.89 4.29 -2.04
CA SER A 69 -4.76 5.42 -2.40
C SER A 69 -4.83 5.61 -3.91
N SER A 70 -5.99 5.98 -4.44
CA SER A 70 -6.16 6.42 -5.83
C SER A 70 -5.28 7.65 -6.13
N CYS A 71 -4.80 7.77 -7.37
CA CYS A 71 -4.01 8.91 -7.84
C CYS A 71 -4.86 10.12 -8.28
N VAL A 72 -6.18 10.07 -8.09
CA VAL A 72 -7.04 11.25 -8.27
C VAL A 72 -6.58 12.38 -7.36
N HIS A 73 -6.56 13.60 -7.88
CA HIS A 73 -6.12 14.78 -7.14
C HIS A 73 -6.86 14.90 -5.80
N GLY A 74 -6.11 15.09 -4.71
CA GLY A 74 -6.68 15.21 -3.36
C GLY A 74 -6.89 13.88 -2.63
N HIS A 75 -6.79 12.72 -3.31
CA HIS A 75 -6.89 11.41 -2.66
C HIS A 75 -5.58 10.97 -2.00
N GLY A 76 -4.46 11.61 -2.36
CA GLY A 76 -3.14 11.39 -1.76
C GLY A 76 -2.95 12.13 -0.43
N ARG A 77 -1.71 12.10 0.06
CA ARG A 77 -1.29 12.71 1.33
C ARG A 77 -0.24 13.78 1.10
N SER A 78 -0.12 14.75 2.01
CA SER A 78 0.97 15.73 1.99
C SER A 78 2.31 15.15 2.46
N THR A 79 2.29 14.00 3.14
CA THR A 79 3.45 13.33 3.73
C THR A 79 3.35 11.81 3.54
N ALA A 80 4.47 11.09 3.65
CA ALA A 80 4.53 9.63 3.60
C ALA A 80 4.21 8.96 4.96
N ASP A 81 3.20 9.45 5.69
CA ASP A 81 2.89 9.06 7.09
C ASP A 81 2.05 7.77 7.21
N ARG A 82 1.56 7.22 6.10
CA ARG A 82 0.61 6.09 6.08
C ARG A 82 1.05 5.01 5.09
N GLN A 83 2.28 4.53 5.27
CA GLN A 83 2.90 3.52 4.42
C GLN A 83 3.34 2.35 5.30
N PHE A 84 2.65 1.22 5.16
CA PHE A 84 2.82 0.04 5.98
C PHE A 84 3.18 -1.14 5.08
N VAL A 85 4.32 -1.77 5.33
CA VAL A 85 4.79 -2.93 4.57
C VAL A 85 4.90 -4.12 5.52
N TYR A 86 4.37 -5.25 5.07
CA TYR A 86 4.37 -6.50 5.82
C TYR A 86 4.99 -7.61 4.99
N PHE A 87 5.99 -8.28 5.54
CA PHE A 87 6.56 -9.50 4.98
C PHE A 87 6.14 -10.69 5.82
N ASN A 88 5.48 -11.68 5.21
CA ASN A 88 5.00 -12.87 5.91
C ASN A 88 4.25 -12.50 7.22
N LYS A 89 3.34 -11.53 7.11
CA LYS A 89 2.52 -10.96 8.21
C LYS A 89 3.28 -10.17 9.29
N ARG A 90 4.58 -9.91 9.11
CA ARG A 90 5.39 -9.10 10.05
C ARG A 90 5.58 -7.70 9.50
N PRO A 91 5.31 -6.64 10.28
CA PRO A 91 5.59 -5.28 9.84
C PRO A 91 7.10 -5.09 9.68
N VAL A 92 7.52 -4.48 8.57
CA VAL A 92 8.91 -4.19 8.25
C VAL A 92 9.02 -2.75 7.78
N ASP A 93 10.08 -2.05 8.22
CA ASP A 93 10.44 -0.78 7.62
C ASP A 93 11.24 -1.04 6.33
N TYR A 94 10.58 -0.89 5.19
CA TYR A 94 11.17 -1.11 3.87
C TYR A 94 11.17 0.20 3.05
N ALA A 95 12.02 1.15 3.46
CA ALA A 95 12.09 2.49 2.88
C ALA A 95 12.25 2.51 1.35
N LYS A 96 13.03 1.57 0.77
CA LYS A 96 13.22 1.50 -0.69
C LYS A 96 11.91 1.21 -1.44
N LEU A 97 11.06 0.34 -0.90
CA LEU A 97 9.77 -0.01 -1.49
C LEU A 97 8.81 1.17 -1.41
N CYS A 98 8.72 1.80 -0.23
CA CYS A 98 7.91 3.00 -0.03
C CYS A 98 8.32 4.13 -0.99
N ARG A 99 9.63 4.33 -1.19
CA ARG A 99 10.15 5.30 -2.16
C ARG A 99 9.70 5.00 -3.58
N ILE A 100 9.85 3.76 -4.06
CA ILE A 100 9.44 3.36 -5.41
C ILE A 100 7.93 3.56 -5.60
N ALA A 101 7.12 3.16 -4.62
CA ALA A 101 5.67 3.35 -4.66
C ALA A 101 5.29 4.83 -4.79
N ASN A 102 5.96 5.71 -4.04
CA ASN A 102 5.75 7.15 -4.13
C ASN A 102 6.19 7.73 -5.48
N GLU A 103 7.34 7.31 -6.01
CA GLU A 103 7.84 7.77 -7.31
C GLU A 103 6.85 7.43 -8.43
N VAL A 104 6.31 6.21 -8.46
CA VAL A 104 5.29 5.80 -9.43
C VAL A 104 3.98 6.57 -9.21
N TYR A 105 3.53 6.70 -7.96
CA TYR A 105 2.31 7.44 -7.63
C TYR A 105 2.37 8.91 -8.09
N GLN A 106 3.52 9.56 -7.91
CA GLN A 106 3.74 10.97 -8.24
C GLN A 106 3.83 11.26 -9.74
N GLN A 107 3.98 10.23 -10.58
CA GLN A 107 3.82 10.39 -12.03
C GLN A 107 2.40 10.84 -12.40
N TYR A 108 1.40 10.40 -11.62
CA TYR A 108 -0.01 10.70 -11.84
C TYR A 108 -0.55 11.77 -10.87
N ASN A 109 -0.08 11.78 -9.62
CA ASN A 109 -0.50 12.75 -8.60
C ASN A 109 0.71 13.50 -8.03
N ARG A 110 1.13 14.55 -8.74
CA ARG A 110 2.33 15.32 -8.39
C ARG A 110 2.18 16.02 -7.04
N GLY A 111 3.22 15.91 -6.20
CA GLY A 111 3.29 16.59 -4.91
C GLY A 111 2.48 15.94 -3.79
N GLN A 112 1.84 14.79 -4.04
CA GLN A 112 1.21 13.98 -3.00
C GLN A 112 1.92 12.63 -2.86
N TYR A 113 1.88 12.06 -1.66
CA TYR A 113 2.36 10.72 -1.33
C TYR A 113 1.18 9.76 -1.29
N CYS A 114 1.41 8.48 -1.61
CA CYS A 114 0.35 7.48 -1.50
C CYS A 114 0.14 7.05 -0.04
N MET A 115 -1.10 6.71 0.31
CA MET A 115 -1.33 5.76 1.38
C MET A 115 -1.03 4.37 0.83
N LEU A 116 -0.26 3.57 1.54
CA LEU A 116 0.16 2.23 1.12
C LEU A 116 -0.01 1.25 2.27
N ILE A 117 -0.68 0.14 2.01
CA ILE A 117 -0.63 -1.06 2.83
C ILE A 117 -0.24 -2.21 1.91
N LEU A 118 0.96 -2.76 2.09
CA LEU A 118 1.48 -3.82 1.24
C LEU A 118 1.71 -5.09 2.05
N PHE A 119 1.16 -6.20 1.58
CA PHE A 119 1.44 -7.54 2.08
C PHE A 119 2.25 -8.28 1.03
N VAL A 120 3.42 -8.75 1.45
CA VAL A 120 4.34 -9.55 0.64
C VAL A 120 4.50 -10.90 1.33
N ASP A 121 4.02 -11.95 0.68
CA ASP A 121 4.24 -13.33 1.11
C ASP A 121 5.33 -13.95 0.24
N VAL A 122 6.33 -14.56 0.88
CA VAL A 122 7.48 -15.21 0.24
C VAL A 122 7.79 -16.54 0.92
N PRO A 123 8.41 -17.51 0.22
CA PRO A 123 8.73 -18.80 0.80
C PRO A 123 9.68 -18.69 2.00
N PRO A 124 9.58 -19.62 2.97
CA PRO A 124 10.53 -19.70 4.07
C PRO A 124 11.96 -19.86 3.54
N GLY A 125 12.86 -18.95 3.91
CA GLY A 125 14.26 -18.95 3.45
C GLY A 125 14.60 -17.86 2.44
N MET A 126 13.60 -17.21 1.84
CA MET A 126 13.77 -15.99 1.04
C MET A 126 13.60 -14.73 1.91
N PHE A 127 14.23 -14.71 3.09
CA PHE A 127 14.29 -13.50 3.91
C PHE A 127 15.50 -12.66 3.49
N PHE A 128 15.25 -11.39 3.19
CA PHE A 128 16.28 -10.39 2.86
C PHE A 128 17.10 -9.99 4.09
#